data_AF-A0A5K1HJH3-F1
#
_entry.id   AF-A0A5K1HJH3-F1
#
_cell.length_a   1.000
_cell.length_b   1.000
_cell.length_c   1.000
_cell.angle_alpha   90.00
_cell.angle_beta   90.00
_cell.angle_gamma   90.00
#
_symmetry.space_group_name_H-M   'P 1'
#
loop_
_entity.id
_entity.type
_entity.pdbx_description
1 polymer ?
#
loop_
_entity_poly.entity_id
_entity_poly.type
_entity_poly.pdbx_seq_one_letter_code
_entity_poly.pdbx_strand_id
1 'polypeptide(L)' 'SVSATPATKQDVLDLQEKLDKRLQQRQARETGICPIREELYSQCFDELIRQITINCAERGLLLVRV' A
#
# COMPACT_ATOMS: atom_id res chain seq x y z
N SER A 1 -8.64 -9.68 9.40
CA SER A 1 -8.37 -8.89 10.63
C SER A 1 -7.37 -7.81 10.28
N VAL A 2 -7.56 -6.59 10.80
CA VAL A 2 -6.60 -5.49 10.63
C VAL A 2 -5.52 -5.70 11.70
N SER A 3 -4.25 -5.87 11.29
CA SER A 3 -3.17 -6.04 12.27
C SER A 3 -2.98 -4.76 13.09
N ALA A 4 -2.69 -4.88 14.38
CA ALA A 4 -2.33 -3.76 15.25
C ALA A 4 -0.81 -3.75 15.56
N THR A 5 -0.05 -4.71 15.04
CA THR A 5 1.39 -4.78 15.25
C THR A 5 2.10 -3.71 14.41
N PRO A 6 3.05 -2.96 14.98
CA PRO A 6 3.95 -2.10 14.22
C PRO A 6 4.62 -2.88 13.08
N ALA A 7 4.69 -2.27 11.90
CA ALA A 7 5.32 -2.88 10.74
C ALA A 7 6.84 -2.84 10.87
N THR A 8 7.48 -3.93 10.45
CA THR A 8 8.93 -4.05 10.30
C THR A 8 9.36 -3.65 8.88
N LYS A 9 10.67 -3.50 8.67
CA LYS A 9 11.23 -3.34 7.32
C LYS A 9 10.85 -4.50 6.40
N GLN A 10 10.80 -5.73 6.93
CA GLN A 10 10.45 -6.90 6.14
C GLN A 10 8.98 -6.84 5.67
N ASP A 11 8.06 -6.38 6.52
CA ASP A 11 6.65 -6.24 6.13
C ASP A 11 6.45 -5.27 4.94
N VAL A 12 7.26 -4.21 4.87
CA VAL A 12 7.24 -3.25 3.75
C VAL A 12 7.79 -3.89 2.47
N LEU A 13 8.85 -4.68 2.56
CA LEU A 13 9.40 -5.42 1.42
C LEU A 13 8.40 -6.47 0.90
N ASP A 14 7.75 -7.19 1.80
CA ASP A 14 6.71 -8.16 1.44
C ASP A 14 5.49 -7.48 0.80
N LEU A 15 5.14 -6.27 1.26
CA LEU A 15 4.07 -5.46 0.66
C LEU A 15 4.42 -5.06 -0.77
N GLN A 16 5.66 -4.63 -1.02
CA GLN A 16 6.15 -4.32 -2.36
C GLN A 16 6.08 -5.55 -3.27
N GLU A 17 6.61 -6.70 -2.83
CA GLU A 17 6.59 -7.93 -3.63
C GLU A 17 5.16 -8.38 -3.95
N LYS A 18 4.22 -8.23 -3.01
CA LYS A 18 2.80 -8.52 -3.23
C LYS A 18 2.18 -7.57 -4.27
N LEU A 19 2.50 -6.28 -4.21
CA LEU A 19 2.03 -5.31 -5.19
C LEU A 19 2.55 -5.67 -6.59
N ASP A 20 3.84 -5.93 -6.72
CA ASP A 20 4.47 -6.29 -7.99
C ASP A 20 3.86 -7.56 -8.59
N LYS A 21 3.67 -8.61 -7.78
CA LYS A 21 2.98 -9.84 -8.19
C LYS A 21 1.56 -9.55 -8.68
N ARG A 22 0.80 -8.71 -7.98
CA ARG A 22 -0.58 -8.38 -8.38
C ARG A 22 -0.63 -7.56 -9.67
N LEU A 23 0.29 -6.60 -9.84
CA LEU A 23 0.39 -5.81 -11.07
C LEU A 23 0.65 -6.72 -12.28
N GLN A 24 1.57 -7.69 -12.14
CA GLN A 24 1.85 -8.67 -13.19
C GLN A 24 0.67 -9.61 -13.44
N GLN A 25 0.11 -10.22 -12.39
CA GLN A 25 -1.03 -11.16 -12.49
C GLN A 25 -2.27 -10.52 -13.13
N ARG A 26 -2.49 -9.23 -12.88
CA ARG A 26 -3.63 -8.48 -13.40
C ARG A 26 -3.31 -7.75 -14.72
N GLN A 27 -2.10 -7.95 -15.26
CA GLN A 27 -1.63 -7.32 -16.51
C GLN A 27 -1.83 -5.80 -16.52
N ALA A 28 -1.50 -5.14 -15.42
CA ALA A 28 -1.59 -3.69 -15.31
C ALA A 28 -0.65 -3.04 -16.34
N ARG A 29 -1.13 -1.99 -17.02
CA ARG A 29 -0.30 -1.25 -17.99
C ARG A 29 0.80 -0.49 -17.26
N GLU A 30 2.02 -0.57 -17.77
CA GLU A 30 3.18 0.17 -17.25
C GLU A 30 3.15 1.67 -17.60
N THR A 31 2.39 2.05 -18.63
CA THR A 31 2.30 3.44 -19.11
C THR A 31 0.86 3.85 -19.38
N GLY A 32 0.62 5.16 -19.31
CA GLY A 32 -0.71 5.74 -19.44
C GLY A 32 -1.63 5.45 -18.26
N ILE A 33 -2.89 5.87 -18.39
CA ILE A 33 -3.93 5.63 -17.37
C ILE A 33 -4.28 4.14 -17.36
N CYS A 34 -4.25 3.54 -16.18
CA CYS A 34 -4.60 2.14 -15.98
C CYS A 34 -5.39 1.98 -14.67
N PRO A 35 -6.69 1.65 -14.74
CA PRO A 35 -7.54 1.57 -13.55
C PRO A 35 -7.11 0.43 -12.60
N ILE A 36 -6.61 -0.69 -13.14
CA ILE A 36 -6.08 -1.80 -12.34
C ILE A 36 -4.88 -1.34 -11.51
N ARG A 37 -3.99 -0.56 -12.14
CA ARG A 37 -2.80 -0.05 -11.48
C ARG A 37 -3.18 0.95 -10.39
N GLU A 38 -4.07 1.89 -10.72
CA GLU A 38 -4.62 2.86 -9.77
C GLU A 38 -5.24 2.16 -8.54
N GLU A 39 -6.10 1.16 -8.75
CA GLU A 39 -6.72 0.38 -7.67
C GLU A 39 -5.67 -0.32 -6.80
N LEU A 40 -4.68 -0.97 -7.41
CA LEU A 40 -3.64 -1.70 -6.68
C LEU A 40 -2.72 -0.76 -5.88
N TYR A 41 -2.39 0.40 -6.44
CA TYR A 41 -1.65 1.43 -5.71
C TYR A 41 -2.49 2.03 -4.58
N SER A 42 -3.78 2.27 -4.78
CA SER A 42 -4.69 2.75 -3.72
C SER A 42 -4.70 1.78 -2.54
N GLN A 43 -4.89 0.47 -2.80
CA GLN A 43 -4.87 -0.56 -1.75
C GLN A 43 -3.51 -0.64 -1.04
N CYS A 44 -2.40 -0.52 -1.78
CA CYS A 44 -1.07 -0.49 -1.18
C CYS A 44 -0.87 0.75 -0.31
N PHE A 45 -1.36 1.91 -0.76
CA PHE A 45 -1.26 3.17 -0.04
C PHE A 45 -2.08 3.15 1.24
N ASP A 46 -3.31 2.61 1.22
CA ASP A 46 -4.13 2.40 2.42
C ASP A 46 -3.41 1.55 3.47
N GLU A 47 -2.71 0.51 3.02
CA GLU A 47 -1.94 -0.37 3.89
C GLU A 47 -0.70 0.35 4.47
N LEU A 48 0.00 1.18 3.68
CA LEU A 48 1.08 2.03 4.19
C LEU A 48 0.56 3.05 5.21
N ILE A 49 -0.58 3.69 4.95
CA ILE A 49 -1.24 4.60 5.89
C ILE A 49 -1.58 3.87 7.19
N ARG A 50 -2.14 2.65 7.11
CA ARG A 50 -2.42 1.82 8.30
C ARG A 50 -1.15 1.57 9.12
N GLN A 51 -0.06 1.15 8.47
CA GLN A 51 1.22 0.89 9.13
C GLN A 51 1.80 2.15 9.79
N ILE A 52 1.72 3.30 9.10
CA ILE A 52 2.18 4.58 9.63
C ILE A 52 1.31 5.04 10.79
N THR A 53 -0.01 4.86 10.71
CA THR A 53 -0.96 5.22 11.76
C THR A 53 -0.70 4.46 13.05
N ILE A 54 -0.35 3.16 12.97
CA ILE A 54 0.03 2.34 14.12
C ILE A 54 1.30 2.86 14.79
N ASN A 55 2.26 3.33 13.99
CA ASN A 55 3.50 3.90 14.52
C ASN A 55 3.30 5.32 15.07
N CYS A 56 2.48 6.14 14.42
CA CYS A 56 2.19 7.53 14.77
C CYS A 56 0.90 7.98 14.07
N ALA A 57 -0.17 8.12 14.85
CA ALA A 57 -1.51 8.40 14.34
C ALA A 57 -1.58 9.75 13.60
N GLU A 58 -0.85 10.76 14.07
CA GLU A 58 -0.82 12.09 13.47
C GLU A 58 -0.26 12.05 12.05
N ARG A 59 0.82 11.27 11.84
CA ARG A 59 1.40 11.07 10.50
C ARG A 59 0.45 10.31 9.60
N GLY A 60 -0.24 9.30 10.13
CA GLY A 60 -1.28 8.58 9.40
C GLY A 60 -2.40 9.51 8.94
N LEU A 61 -2.91 10.36 9.85
CA LEU A 61 -3.98 11.32 9.56
C LEU A 61 -3.60 12.33 8.47
N LEU A 62 -2.33 12.77 8.44
CA LEU A 62 -1.84 13.66 7.38
C LEU A 62 -1.90 12.99 6.00
N LEU A 63 -1.57 11.70 5.91
CA LEU A 63 -1.53 10.96 4.65
C LEU A 63 -2.91 10.61 4.08
N VAL A 64 -3.95 10.53 4.91
CA VAL A 64 -5.35 10.30 4.46
C VAL A 64 -5.91 11.51 3.70
N ARG A 65 -5.29 12.69 3.82
CA ARG A 65 -5.80 13.96 3.26
C ARG A 65 -5.11 14.37 1.95
N VAL A 66 -4.21 13.54 1.43
CA VAL A 66 -3.47 13.76 0.17
C VAL A 66 -4.13 12.94 -0.93
#